data_AF-A0A2T0TSJ2-F1
#
_entry.id   AF-A0A2T0TSJ2-F1
#
_cell.length_a   1.000
_cell.length_b   1.000
_cell.length_c   1.000
_cell.angle_alpha   90.00
_cell.angle_beta   90.00
_cell.angle_gamma   90.00
#
_symmetry.space_group_name_H-M   'P 1'
#
loop_
_entity.id
_entity.type
_entity.pdbx_description
1 polymer ?
#
loop_
_entity_poly.entity_id
_entity_poly.type
_entity_poly.pdbx_seq_one_letter_code
_entity_poly.pdbx_strand_id
1 'polypeptide(L)'
;MIAVAGKGDASVVQVARDFRITESCLQRWLKIADLEDGLAAPTSSDRRGRCADESVELRELGRRNKLLEQENEILRRATAYFARDVLPK
;
A
#
# COMPACT_ATOMS: atom_id res chain seq x y z
N MET A 1 -7.38 -5.17 13.21
CA MET A 1 -7.80 -6.46 13.81
C MET A 1 -9.03 -6.95 13.06
N ILE A 2 -8.85 -7.75 12.01
CA ILE A 2 -9.90 -8.61 11.46
C ILE A 2 -9.20 -9.95 11.20
N ALA A 3 -9.29 -10.84 12.18
CA ALA A 3 -8.89 -12.23 12.03
C ALA A 3 -10.16 -13.00 11.68
N VAL A 4 -10.34 -13.33 10.39
CA VAL A 4 -11.29 -14.36 9.98
C VAL A 4 -10.48 -15.61 9.72
N ALA A 5 -10.64 -16.54 10.64
CA ALA A 5 -9.90 -17.76 10.78
C ALA A 5 -10.09 -18.68 9.57
N GLY A 6 -9.00 -19.35 9.20
CA GLY A 6 -9.08 -20.58 8.44
C GLY A 6 -9.91 -21.63 9.18
N LYS A 7 -11.03 -22.00 8.58
CA LYS A 7 -11.63 -23.34 8.63
C LYS A 7 -12.80 -23.34 7.65
N GLY A 8 -12.83 -24.34 6.77
CA GLY A 8 -13.93 -24.57 5.86
C GLY A 8 -15.27 -24.61 6.58
N ASP A 9 -16.33 -24.39 5.80
CA ASP A 9 -17.76 -24.53 6.19
C ASP A 9 -18.50 -23.27 6.68
N ALA A 10 -18.06 -22.07 6.28
CA ALA A 10 -18.99 -20.94 6.14
C ALA A 10 -19.21 -20.72 4.64
N SER A 11 -20.39 -21.11 4.14
CA SER A 11 -20.75 -20.84 2.73
C SER A 11 -20.60 -19.34 2.46
N VAL A 12 -20.03 -18.97 1.30
CA VAL A 12 -19.87 -17.58 0.85
C VAL A 12 -21.16 -16.76 1.05
N VAL A 13 -22.32 -17.42 0.96
CA VAL A 13 -23.66 -16.86 1.21
C VAL A 13 -23.88 -16.43 2.67
N GLN A 14 -23.43 -17.22 3.66
CA GLN A 14 -23.54 -16.87 5.08
C GLN A 14 -22.63 -15.70 5.42
N VAL A 15 -21.38 -15.74 4.95
CA VAL A 15 -20.44 -14.63 5.10
C VAL A 15 -21.02 -13.36 4.49
N ALA A 16 -21.56 -13.42 3.26
CA ALA A 16 -22.20 -12.26 2.64
C ALA A 16 -23.37 -11.71 3.46
N ARG A 17 -24.21 -12.58 4.05
CA ARG A 17 -25.34 -12.18 4.91
C ARG A 17 -24.89 -11.55 6.22
N ASP A 18 -23.87 -12.12 6.86
CA ASP A 18 -23.34 -11.64 8.15
C ASP A 18 -22.69 -10.27 8.01
N PHE A 19 -21.98 -10.05 6.90
CA PHE A 19 -21.38 -8.77 6.56
C PHE A 19 -22.36 -7.80 5.87
N ARG A 20 -23.62 -8.21 5.63
CA ARG A 20 -24.63 -7.47 4.86
C ARG A 20 -24.13 -6.95 3.51
N ILE A 21 -23.23 -7.70 2.87
CA ILE A 21 -22.69 -7.40 1.55
C ILE A 21 -23.33 -8.31 0.51
N THR A 22 -23.34 -7.86 -0.75
CA THR A 22 -23.79 -8.71 -1.84
C THR A 22 -22.77 -9.81 -2.12
N GLU A 23 -23.25 -10.97 -2.56
CA GLU A 23 -22.38 -12.11 -2.94
C GLU A 23 -21.34 -11.70 -4.01
N SER A 24 -21.73 -10.81 -4.93
CA SER A 24 -20.85 -10.24 -5.95
C SER A 24 -19.66 -9.46 -5.37
N CYS A 25 -19.85 -8.76 -4.24
CA CYS A 25 -18.77 -8.04 -3.55
C CYS A 25 -17.80 -9.01 -2.89
N LEU A 26 -18.32 -10.06 -2.22
CA LEU A 26 -17.50 -11.07 -1.59
C LEU A 26 -16.69 -11.90 -2.61
N GLN A 27 -17.31 -12.28 -3.74
CA GLN A 27 -16.61 -12.96 -4.83
C GLN A 27 -15.50 -12.09 -5.43
N ARG A 28 -15.70 -10.78 -5.53
CA ARG A 28 -14.66 -9.85 -6.00
C ARG A 28 -13.49 -9.78 -5.01
N TRP A 29 -13.77 -9.73 -3.71
CA TRP A 29 -12.72 -9.70 -2.69
C TRP A 29 -11.93 -11.01 -2.64
N LEU A 30 -12.59 -12.15 -2.76
CA LEU A 30 -11.91 -13.45 -2.86
C LEU A 30 -11.00 -13.49 -4.10
N LYS A 31 -11.46 -13.02 -5.25
CA LYS A 31 -10.60 -12.90 -6.45
C LYS A 31 -9.39 -11.99 -6.22
N ILE A 32 -9.54 -10.89 -5.50
CA ILE A 32 -8.42 -9.99 -5.19
C ILE A 32 -7.44 -10.68 -4.24
N ALA A 33 -7.94 -11.32 -3.18
CA ALA A 33 -7.14 -12.09 -2.24
C ALA A 33 -6.37 -13.23 -2.95
N ASP A 34 -7.02 -13.99 -3.83
CA ASP A 34 -6.40 -15.04 -4.63
C ASP A 34 -5.30 -14.50 -5.55
N LEU A 35 -5.46 -13.27 -6.07
CA LEU A 35 -4.44 -12.61 -6.89
C LEU A 35 -3.25 -12.10 -6.06
N GLU A 36 -3.49 -11.65 -4.83
CA GLU A 36 -2.46 -11.18 -3.88
C GLU A 36 -1.66 -12.34 -3.28
N ASP A 37 -2.34 -13.45 -2.94
CA ASP A 37 -1.74 -14.70 -2.47
C ASP A 37 -1.04 -15.48 -3.60
N GLY A 38 -1.11 -14.98 -4.84
CA GLY A 38 -0.47 -15.59 -6.00
C GLY A 38 -1.13 -16.91 -6.46
N LEU A 39 -2.32 -17.21 -5.96
CA LEU A 39 -3.10 -18.42 -6.26
C LEU A 39 -3.82 -18.31 -7.61
N ALA A 40 -4.15 -17.10 -8.05
CA ALA A 40 -4.78 -16.83 -9.33
C ALA A 40 -3.87 -16.01 -10.27
N ALA A 41 -3.88 -16.34 -11.56
CA ALA A 41 -3.18 -15.56 -12.57
C ALA A 41 -3.96 -14.27 -12.89
N PRO A 42 -3.30 -13.11 -12.95
CA PRO A 42 -3.99 -11.85 -13.19
C PRO A 42 -4.47 -11.73 -14.64
N THR A 43 -5.75 -11.39 -14.82
CA THR A 43 -6.31 -11.17 -16.16
C THR A 43 -5.70 -9.92 -16.80
N SER A 44 -5.78 -9.80 -18.13
CA SER A 44 -5.22 -8.65 -18.85
C SER A 44 -5.88 -7.31 -18.47
N SER A 45 -7.15 -7.35 -18.05
CA SER A 45 -7.89 -6.18 -17.56
C SER A 45 -7.41 -5.75 -16.17
N ASP A 46 -7.28 -6.70 -15.23
CA ASP A 46 -6.88 -6.41 -13.84
C ASP A 46 -5.45 -5.89 -13.75
N ARG A 47 -4.55 -6.38 -14.60
CA ARG A 47 -3.16 -5.88 -14.69
C ARG A 47 -3.08 -4.44 -15.13
N ARG A 48 -3.93 -4.03 -16.09
CA ARG A 48 -3.90 -2.67 -16.64
C ARG A 48 -4.35 -1.64 -15.60
N GLY A 49 -5.37 -1.98 -14.81
CA GLY A 49 -5.84 -1.13 -13.70
C GLY A 49 -4.81 -0.96 -12.60
N ARG A 50 -4.24 -2.07 -12.09
CA ARG A 50 -3.22 -2.02 -11.02
C ARG A 50 -1.94 -1.31 -11.46
N CYS A 51 -1.46 -1.59 -12.66
CA CYS A 51 -0.25 -0.95 -13.18
C CYS A 51 -0.41 0.57 -13.30
N ALA A 52 -1.61 1.06 -13.66
CA ALA A 52 -1.87 2.49 -13.73
C ALA A 52 -1.84 3.15 -12.33
N ASP A 53 -2.42 2.50 -11.33
CA ASP A 53 -2.50 2.99 -9.95
C ASP A 53 -1.11 2.98 -9.28
N GLU A 54 -0.41 1.86 -9.37
CA GLU A 54 0.98 1.70 -8.89
C GLU A 54 1.91 2.74 -9.55
N SER A 55 1.73 3.04 -10.83
CA SER A 55 2.52 4.06 -11.54
C SER A 55 2.30 5.47 -10.99
N VAL A 56 1.10 5.79 -10.54
CA VAL A 56 0.78 7.10 -9.94
C VAL A 56 1.39 7.19 -8.56
N GLU A 57 1.22 6.16 -7.73
CA GLU A 57 1.80 6.09 -6.39
C GLU A 57 3.33 6.19 -6.42
N LEU A 58 4.00 5.46 -7.34
CA LEU A 58 5.45 5.54 -7.49
C LEU A 58 5.93 6.94 -7.87
N ARG A 59 5.18 7.66 -8.71
CA ARG A 59 5.51 9.04 -9.08
C ARG A 59 5.34 10.00 -7.91
N GLU A 60 4.29 9.84 -7.11
CA GLU A 60 4.08 10.67 -5.92
C GLU A 60 5.12 10.40 -4.83
N LEU A 61 5.42 9.13 -4.57
CA LEU A 61 6.47 8.73 -3.65
C LEU A 61 7.84 9.29 -4.09
N GLY A 62 8.15 9.20 -5.38
CA GLY A 62 9.38 9.78 -5.94
C GLY A 62 9.47 11.30 -5.77
N ARG A 63 8.35 12.03 -5.87
CA ARG A 63 8.32 13.48 -5.59
C ARG A 63 8.56 13.80 -4.12
N ARG A 64 7.89 13.07 -3.21
CA ARG A 64 8.06 13.24 -1.76
C ARG A 64 9.48 12.92 -1.32
N ASN A 65 10.07 11.86 -1.88
CA ASN A 65 11.43 11.46 -1.54
C ASN A 65 12.45 12.55 -1.92
N LYS A 66 12.36 13.11 -3.13
CA LYS A 66 13.22 14.23 -3.55
C LYS A 66 13.10 15.47 -2.66
N LEU A 67 11.88 15.79 -2.21
CA LEU A 67 11.67 16.91 -1.29
C LEU A 67 12.34 16.66 0.07
N LEU A 68 12.16 15.46 0.63
CA LEU A 68 12.77 15.07 1.89
C LEU A 68 14.30 15.03 1.83
N GLU A 69 14.87 14.64 0.68
CA GLU A 69 16.31 14.68 0.45
C GLU A 69 16.84 16.13 0.46
N GLN A 70 16.12 17.05 -0.19
CA GLN A 70 16.47 18.47 -0.19
C GLN A 70 16.40 19.08 1.21
N GLU A 71 15.34 18.78 1.96
CA GLU A 71 15.19 19.23 3.34
C GLU A 71 16.30 18.67 4.24
N ASN A 72 16.66 17.39 4.09
CA ASN A 72 17.78 16.79 4.80
C ASN A 72 19.11 17.47 4.48
N GLU A 73 19.36 17.80 3.22
CA GLU A 73 20.59 18.48 2.82
C GLU A 73 20.68 19.88 3.44
N ILE A 74 19.57 20.62 3.47
CA ILE A 74 19.49 21.92 4.15
C ILE A 74 19.77 21.76 5.65
N LEU A 75 19.14 20.78 6.30
CA LEU A 75 19.34 20.50 7.72
C LEU A 75 20.79 20.10 8.02
N ARG A 76 21.43 19.29 7.18
CA ARG A 76 22.84 18.92 7.31
C ARG A 76 23.75 20.14 7.19
N ARG A 77 23.51 21.01 6.21
CA ARG A 77 24.27 22.25 6.03
C ARG A 77 24.10 23.20 7.21
N ALA A 78 22.87 23.35 7.70
CA ALA A 78 22.58 24.14 8.89
C ALA A 78 23.30 23.57 10.12
N THR A 79 23.23 22.26 10.33
CA THR A 79 23.92 21.59 11.44
C THR A 79 25.43 21.77 11.35
N ALA A 80 26.02 21.62 10.16
CA ALA A 80 27.44 21.85 9.93
C ALA A 80 27.83 23.33 10.15
N TYR A 81 26.97 24.27 9.75
CA TYR A 81 27.17 25.70 10.01
C TYR A 81 27.17 25.99 11.52
N PHE A 82 26.16 25.51 12.26
CA PHE A 82 26.10 25.68 13.71
C PHE A 82 27.24 24.97 14.45
N ALA A 83 27.64 23.78 14.02
CA ALA A 83 28.77 23.06 14.63
C ALA A 83 30.10 23.81 14.48
N ARG A 84 30.26 24.63 13.43
CA ARG A 84 31.44 25.50 13.26
C ARG A 84 31.45 26.68 14.22
N ASP A 85 30.28 27.22 14.56
CA ASP A 85 30.13 28.35 15.49
C ASP A 85 30.18 27.92 16.98
N VAL A 86 30.02 26.63 17.28
CA VAL A 86 30.01 26.08 18.66
C VAL A 86 31.40 25.62 19.14
N LEU A 87 32.44 25.66 18.30
CA LEU A 87 33.81 25.39 18.75
C LEU A 87 34.34 26.55 19.63
N PRO A 88 34.69 26.32 20.91
CA PRO A 88 35.26 27.35 21.76
C PRO A 88 36.72 27.65 21.36
N LYS A 89 37.13 28.92 21.49
CA LYS A 89 38.54 29.32 21.46
C LYS A 89 39.26 28.91 22.73
#